data_AF-B3M0B7-F1
#
_entry.id   AF-B3M0B7-F1
#
_cell.length_a   1.000
_cell.length_b   1.000
_cell.length_c   1.000
_cell.angle_alpha   90.00
_cell.angle_beta   90.00
_cell.angle_gamma   90.00
#
_symmetry.space_group_name_H-M   'P 1'
#
loop_
_entity.id
_entity.type
_entity.pdbx_description
1 polymer ?
#
loop_
_entity_poly.entity_id
_entity_poly.type
_entity_poly.pdbx_seq_one_letter_code
_entity_poly.pdbx_strand_id
1 'polypeptide(L)'
;MFLNDIGLPLIVESGKKSFEKIVGPLLLTSAAFKDFKIPENWRPYVIGSEEDIFRLKSPQNFGENSDCLFEVLKPNVSINIEIEATKIRLTLIHHDLISRIYYLDNGLSKIVIMDHAPAYLDFIPKANASFHIGLSQGIDVLFLDDEFLTENLNEDLYQFVHLLKPKNIYGLQQKELPNWLLSLRRCKDIYARP
;
A
#
# COMPACT_ATOMS: atom_id res chain seq x y z
N MET A 1 -0.68 5.69 6.50
CA MET A 1 -1.03 4.32 6.92
C MET A 1 0.20 3.68 7.53
N PHE A 2 0.10 3.05 8.70
CA PHE A 2 1.27 2.41 9.30
C PHE A 2 1.50 1.02 8.73
N LEU A 3 2.75 0.62 8.60
CA LEU A 3 3.12 -0.76 8.30
C LEU A 3 3.42 -1.50 9.62
N ASN A 4 2.94 -2.73 9.76
CA ASN A 4 3.36 -3.60 10.87
C ASN A 4 4.73 -4.27 10.60
N ASP A 5 5.14 -5.12 11.53
CA ASP A 5 6.37 -5.94 11.50
C ASP A 5 6.53 -6.85 10.27
N ILE A 6 5.45 -7.14 9.54
CA ILE A 6 5.47 -7.92 8.30
C ILE A 6 5.09 -7.09 7.07
N GLY A 7 4.96 -5.77 7.19
CA GLY A 7 4.64 -4.87 6.08
C GLY A 7 3.16 -4.84 5.69
N LEU A 8 2.27 -5.35 6.53
CA LEU A 8 0.83 -5.21 6.33
C LEU A 8 0.36 -3.81 6.75
N PRO A 9 -0.52 -3.18 5.94
CA PRO A 9 -1.34 -2.05 6.30
C PRO A 9 -2.03 -2.17 7.66
N LEU A 10 -1.82 -1.17 8.53
CA LEU A 10 -2.62 -0.89 9.71
C LEU A 10 -3.20 0.52 9.59
N ILE A 11 -4.54 0.60 9.46
CA ILE A 11 -5.27 1.86 9.59
C ILE A 11 -5.66 2.04 11.05
N VAL A 12 -5.26 3.19 11.60
CA VAL A 12 -5.50 3.54 12.99
C VAL A 12 -6.73 4.43 13.05
N GLU A 13 -7.87 3.83 13.36
CA GLU A 13 -9.12 4.59 13.58
C GLU A 13 -9.16 5.20 14.99
N SER A 14 -9.68 6.43 15.09
CA SER A 14 -9.96 7.06 16.38
C SER A 14 -10.96 6.23 17.19
N GLY A 15 -10.54 5.72 18.35
CA GLY A 15 -11.42 5.02 19.31
C GLY A 15 -11.27 3.50 19.40
N LYS A 16 -10.52 2.86 18.49
CA LYS A 16 -10.17 1.42 18.60
C LYS A 16 -8.86 1.26 19.39
N LYS A 17 -8.85 0.40 20.43
CA LYS A 17 -7.70 0.19 21.36
C LYS A 17 -6.45 -0.48 20.74
N SER A 18 -6.34 -0.57 19.43
CA SER A 18 -5.29 -1.36 18.75
C SER A 18 -3.99 -0.57 18.50
N PHE A 19 -3.57 0.28 19.45
CA PHE A 19 -2.38 1.12 19.33
C PHE A 19 -1.09 0.43 19.79
N GLU A 20 -1.18 -0.71 20.49
CA GLU A 20 -0.08 -1.25 21.30
C GLU A 20 1.06 -1.93 20.51
N LYS A 21 0.97 -2.09 19.19
CA LYS A 21 2.01 -2.79 18.38
C LYS A 21 2.40 -2.12 17.07
N ILE A 22 2.22 -0.80 16.94
CA ILE A 22 2.61 -0.10 15.71
C ILE A 22 4.06 0.37 15.84
N VAL A 23 4.99 -0.44 15.32
CA VAL A 23 6.44 -0.19 15.38
C VAL A 23 7.00 0.26 14.02
N GLY A 24 6.28 0.04 12.92
CA GLY A 24 6.77 0.33 11.57
C GLY A 24 6.52 1.77 11.09
N PRO A 25 7.05 2.09 9.89
CA PRO A 25 6.95 3.44 9.34
C PRO A 25 5.52 3.82 8.95
N LEU A 26 5.29 5.13 8.91
CA LEU A 26 4.11 5.71 8.29
C LEU A 26 4.33 5.80 6.77
N LEU A 27 3.65 4.94 6.02
CA LEU A 27 3.58 5.03 4.56
C LEU A 27 2.50 6.05 4.17
N LEU A 28 2.87 7.07 3.39
CA LEU A 28 1.95 8.09 2.93
C LEU A 28 1.09 7.57 1.76
N THR A 29 -0.21 7.59 1.99
CA THR A 29 -1.27 7.20 1.05
C THR A 29 -2.42 8.19 1.24
N SER A 30 -3.34 8.36 0.29
CA SER A 30 -4.52 9.23 0.47
C SER A 30 -5.37 8.74 1.65
N ALA A 31 -5.48 7.42 1.82
CA ALA A 31 -6.13 6.81 2.99
C ALA A 31 -5.44 7.15 4.34
N ALA A 32 -4.19 7.63 4.34
CA ALA A 32 -3.45 7.97 5.54
C ALA A 32 -3.94 9.25 6.25
N PHE A 33 -4.71 10.10 5.58
CA PHE A 33 -4.95 11.48 6.01
C PHE A 33 -6.34 11.75 6.61
N LYS A 34 -7.21 10.74 6.70
CA LYS A 34 -8.52 10.89 7.33
C LYS A 34 -8.42 10.62 8.83
N ASP A 35 -8.52 11.67 9.63
CA ASP A 35 -8.61 11.60 11.10
C ASP A 35 -7.50 10.77 11.78
N PHE A 36 -6.28 10.83 11.25
CA PHE A 36 -5.17 10.01 11.74
C PHE A 36 -4.71 10.44 13.14
N LYS A 37 -4.48 9.46 14.02
CA LYS A 37 -3.78 9.65 15.30
C LYS A 37 -2.44 8.95 15.26
N ILE A 38 -1.39 9.68 15.60
CA ILE A 38 -0.05 9.11 15.76
C ILE A 38 -0.03 8.28 17.05
N PRO A 39 0.36 6.99 17.00
CA PRO A 39 0.52 6.18 18.20
C PRO A 39 1.59 6.76 19.13
N GLU A 40 1.37 6.73 20.45
CA GLU A 40 2.30 7.28 21.44
C GLU A 40 3.70 6.63 21.40
N ASN A 41 3.76 5.33 21.06
CA ASN A 41 5.01 4.55 20.99
C ASN A 41 5.62 4.51 19.58
N TRP A 42 5.10 5.29 18.64
CA TRP A 42 5.61 5.28 17.26
C TRP A 42 6.95 6.00 17.17
N ARG A 43 7.94 5.32 16.57
CA ARG A 43 9.21 5.97 16.19
C ARG A 43 8.98 6.72 14.88
N PRO A 44 9.20 8.05 14.85
CA PRO A 44 8.79 8.87 13.73
C PRO A 44 9.66 8.59 12.50
N TYR A 45 9.17 7.69 11.65
CA TYR A 45 9.76 7.33 10.37
C TYR A 45 8.68 7.33 9.30
N VAL A 46 8.74 8.31 8.40
CA VAL A 46 7.73 8.55 7.37
C VAL A 46 8.31 8.24 6.01
N ILE A 47 7.55 7.55 5.18
CA ILE A 47 7.93 7.16 3.83
C ILE A 47 6.83 7.56 2.87
N GLY A 48 7.16 8.18 1.73
CA GLY A 48 6.18 8.59 0.75
C GLY A 48 6.82 9.12 -0.54
N SER A 49 5.99 9.58 -1.48
CA SER A 49 6.49 10.33 -2.63
C SER A 49 7.08 11.68 -2.20
N GLU A 50 7.80 12.32 -3.11
CA GLU A 50 8.38 13.65 -2.87
C GLU A 50 7.29 14.68 -2.56
N GLU A 51 6.19 14.65 -3.31
CA GLU A 51 5.05 15.55 -3.15
C GLU A 51 4.32 15.32 -1.82
N ASP A 52 4.14 14.07 -1.42
CA ASP A 52 3.47 13.75 -0.16
C ASP A 52 4.30 14.19 1.04
N ILE A 53 5.61 13.93 1.00
CA ILE A 53 6.52 14.37 2.05
C ILE A 53 6.61 15.89 2.09
N PHE A 54 6.65 16.56 0.94
CA PHE A 54 6.63 18.01 0.87
C PHE A 54 5.36 18.59 1.50
N ARG A 55 4.18 18.04 1.16
CA ARG A 55 2.89 18.44 1.75
C ARG A 55 2.86 18.20 3.26
N LEU A 56 3.41 17.07 3.70
CA LEU A 56 3.43 16.69 5.11
C LEU A 56 4.38 17.56 5.94
N LYS A 57 5.53 17.95 5.39
CA LYS A 57 6.49 18.85 6.03
C LYS A 57 6.01 20.29 6.14
N SER A 58 4.84 20.63 5.58
CA SER A 58 4.21 21.92 5.80
C SER A 58 4.08 22.21 7.31
N PRO A 59 4.39 23.42 7.79
CA PRO A 59 4.48 23.76 9.22
C PRO A 59 3.24 23.44 10.07
N GLN A 60 2.11 23.15 9.42
CA GLN A 60 0.83 22.86 10.07
C GLN A 60 0.72 21.41 10.59
N ASN A 61 1.53 20.47 10.09
CA ASN A 61 1.32 19.03 10.31
C ASN A 61 2.36 18.38 11.25
N PHE A 62 3.60 18.84 11.20
CA PHE A 62 4.66 18.43 12.11
C PHE A 62 5.21 19.69 12.77
N GLY A 63 5.16 19.77 14.10
CA GLY A 63 5.76 20.88 14.83
C GLY A 63 7.24 21.01 14.48
N GLU A 64 7.77 22.24 14.53
CA GLU A 64 9.12 22.61 14.06
C GLU A 64 10.28 21.81 14.70
N ASN A 65 10.02 20.99 15.73
CA ASN A 65 11.01 20.23 16.50
C ASN A 65 10.81 18.70 16.48
N SER A 66 10.22 18.12 15.43
CA SER A 66 10.13 16.65 15.33
C SER A 66 11.44 16.05 14.81
N ASP A 67 12.09 15.16 15.57
CA ASP A 67 13.19 14.27 15.13
C ASP A 67 12.71 13.19 14.13
N CYS A 68 11.75 13.53 13.27
CA CYS A 68 11.12 12.62 12.34
C CYS A 68 12.04 12.37 11.14
N LEU A 69 12.33 11.10 10.88
CA LEU A 69 13.03 10.68 9.67
C LEU A 69 12.03 10.63 8.51
N PHE A 70 12.36 11.30 7.40
CA PHE A 70 11.55 11.27 6.18
C PHE A 70 12.34 10.62 5.05
N GLU A 71 11.80 9.56 4.46
CA GLU A 71 12.37 8.84 3.32
C GLU A 71 11.54 9.06 2.06
N VAL A 72 12.15 9.71 1.07
CA VAL A 72 11.50 9.97 -0.22
C VAL A 72 11.68 8.78 -1.15
N LEU A 73 10.57 8.17 -1.56
CA LEU A 73 10.56 7.12 -2.57
C LEU A 73 10.62 7.73 -3.96
N LYS A 74 11.68 7.41 -4.70
CA LYS A 74 11.74 7.67 -6.14
C LYS A 74 10.95 6.60 -6.89
N PRO A 75 10.21 6.96 -7.95
CA PRO A 75 9.50 6.00 -8.78
C PRO A 75 10.44 4.88 -9.28
N ASN A 76 9.99 3.64 -9.15
CA ASN A 76 10.69 2.42 -9.58
C ASN A 76 12.03 2.14 -8.89
N VAL A 77 12.36 2.88 -7.83
CA VAL A 77 13.51 2.61 -6.96
C VAL A 77 13.02 1.93 -5.69
N SER A 78 13.60 0.78 -5.39
CA SER A 78 13.29 0.06 -4.15
C SER A 78 14.17 0.53 -3.00
N ILE A 79 13.58 0.63 -1.81
CA ILE A 79 14.29 0.74 -0.55
C ILE A 79 14.08 -0.54 0.27
N ASN A 80 14.96 -0.77 1.25
CA ASN A 80 14.75 -1.81 2.25
C ASN A 80 14.42 -1.13 3.58
N ILE A 81 13.28 -1.50 4.15
CA ILE A 81 12.85 -1.11 5.47
C ILE A 81 13.15 -2.29 6.39
N GLU A 82 13.78 -2.02 7.52
CA GLU A 82 13.99 -3.02 8.57
C GLU A 82 13.03 -2.70 9.72
N ILE A 83 12.08 -3.60 9.96
CA ILE A 83 11.14 -3.51 11.08
C ILE A 83 11.38 -4.71 11.96
N GLU A 84 11.94 -4.48 13.14
CA GLU A 84 12.41 -5.53 14.05
C GLU A 84 13.40 -6.49 13.36
N ALA A 85 13.00 -7.74 13.06
CA ALA A 85 13.82 -8.73 12.37
C ALA A 85 13.42 -8.93 10.90
N THR A 86 12.40 -8.21 10.41
CA THR A 86 11.88 -8.37 9.06
C THR A 86 12.44 -7.29 8.13
N LYS A 87 13.02 -7.73 7.01
CA LYS A 87 13.43 -6.85 5.92
C LYS A 87 12.34 -6.80 4.86
N ILE A 88 11.77 -5.62 4.67
CA ILE A 88 10.70 -5.38 3.70
C ILE A 88 11.27 -4.52 2.57
N ARG A 89 11.21 -5.04 1.34
CA ARG A 89 11.52 -4.27 0.15
C ARG A 89 10.27 -3.49 -0.24
N LEU A 90 10.36 -2.16 -0.22
CA LEU A 90 9.27 -1.27 -0.64
C LEU A 90 9.66 -0.55 -1.93
N THR A 91 8.73 -0.49 -2.89
CA THR A 91 8.90 0.21 -4.16
C THR A 91 7.64 1.02 -4.47
N LEU A 92 7.80 2.29 -4.83
CA LEU A 92 6.73 3.08 -5.45
C LEU A 92 6.75 2.79 -6.96
N ILE A 93 5.77 2.04 -7.46
CA ILE A 93 5.74 1.57 -8.87
C ILE A 93 4.95 2.51 -9.79
N HIS A 94 4.03 3.29 -9.22
CA HIS A 94 3.28 4.32 -9.93
C HIS A 94 3.02 5.49 -9.01
N HIS A 95 3.18 6.69 -9.54
CA HIS A 95 2.85 7.94 -8.86
C HIS A 95 2.47 8.98 -9.90
N ASP A 96 1.23 9.45 -9.83
CA ASP A 96 0.78 10.68 -10.47
C ASP A 96 0.07 11.56 -9.43
N LEU A 97 -0.59 12.63 -9.88
CA LEU A 97 -1.29 13.57 -8.99
C LEU A 97 -2.32 12.89 -8.06
N ILE A 98 -2.90 11.77 -8.51
CA ILE A 98 -4.06 11.11 -7.90
C ILE A 98 -3.70 9.68 -7.49
N SER A 99 -3.06 8.90 -8.35
CA SER A 99 -2.78 7.47 -8.12
C SER A 99 -1.38 7.24 -7.57
N ARG A 100 -1.31 6.41 -6.52
CA ARG A 100 -0.09 5.86 -5.95
C ARG A 100 -0.22 4.36 -5.89
N ILE A 101 0.81 3.66 -6.32
CA ILE A 101 0.87 2.20 -6.18
C ILE A 101 2.20 1.82 -5.59
N TYR A 102 2.13 1.10 -4.48
CA TYR A 102 3.28 0.55 -3.77
C TYR A 102 3.33 -0.96 -3.93
N TYR A 103 4.53 -1.49 -4.12
CA TYR A 103 4.83 -2.90 -4.09
C TYR A 103 5.74 -3.22 -2.91
N LEU A 104 5.32 -4.17 -2.09
CA LEU A 104 6.05 -4.64 -0.92
C LEU A 104 6.36 -6.13 -1.06
N ASP A 105 7.59 -6.50 -0.73
CA ASP A 105 8.04 -7.90 -0.67
C ASP A 105 8.85 -8.09 0.61
N ASN A 106 8.36 -8.94 1.50
CA ASN A 106 9.03 -9.29 2.76
C ASN A 106 9.69 -10.69 2.73
N GLY A 107 9.77 -11.32 1.54
CA GLY A 107 10.26 -12.67 1.34
C GLY A 107 9.21 -13.79 1.57
N LEU A 108 8.11 -13.49 2.28
CA LEU A 108 7.00 -14.42 2.54
C LEU A 108 5.75 -14.08 1.72
N SER A 109 5.48 -12.79 1.58
CA SER A 109 4.27 -12.24 0.96
C SER A 109 4.62 -11.11 0.02
N LYS A 110 3.92 -11.08 -1.11
CA LYS A 110 3.95 -9.99 -2.10
C LYS A 110 2.68 -9.19 -1.99
N ILE A 111 2.82 -7.93 -1.62
CA ILE A 111 1.70 -7.04 -1.31
C ILE A 111 1.71 -5.89 -2.30
N VAL A 112 0.55 -5.59 -2.88
CA VAL A 112 0.32 -4.37 -3.63
C VAL A 112 -0.62 -3.49 -2.81
N ILE A 113 -0.24 -2.23 -2.60
CA ILE A 113 -1.10 -1.22 -2.00
C ILE A 113 -1.37 -0.20 -3.09
N MET A 114 -2.63 -0.12 -3.51
CA MET A 114 -3.09 0.82 -4.52
C MET A 114 -3.96 1.85 -3.83
N ASP A 115 -3.58 3.11 -3.96
CA ASP A 115 -4.33 4.21 -3.37
C ASP A 115 -5.55 4.46 -4.25
N HIS A 116 -5.39 5.24 -5.32
CA HIS A 116 -6.40 5.37 -6.37
C HIS A 116 -6.08 4.49 -7.56
N ALA A 117 -7.11 3.96 -8.22
CA ALA A 117 -6.95 3.24 -9.48
C ALA A 117 -6.36 4.17 -10.55
N PRO A 118 -5.28 3.77 -11.25
CA PRO A 118 -4.73 4.56 -12.34
C PRO A 118 -5.69 4.52 -13.53
N ALA A 119 -5.77 5.63 -14.27
CA ALA A 119 -6.57 5.69 -15.51
C ALA A 119 -5.93 4.88 -16.67
N TYR A 120 -4.65 4.53 -16.56
CA TYR A 120 -3.90 3.83 -17.60
C TYR A 120 -2.91 2.84 -16.98
N LEU A 121 -2.58 1.80 -17.74
CA LEU A 121 -1.70 0.69 -17.31
C LEU A 121 -0.30 0.76 -17.94
N ASP A 122 0.08 1.89 -18.53
CA ASP A 122 1.35 2.09 -19.25
C ASP A 122 2.58 2.19 -18.31
N PHE A 123 2.36 2.32 -17.00
CA PHE A 123 3.41 2.25 -15.99
C PHE A 123 3.92 0.82 -15.79
N ILE A 124 3.13 -0.21 -16.10
CA ILE A 124 3.50 -1.61 -15.86
C ILE A 124 4.80 -1.99 -16.58
N PRO A 125 4.99 -1.72 -17.89
CA PRO A 125 6.26 -2.00 -18.56
C PRO A 125 7.46 -1.23 -17.99
N LYS A 126 7.21 -0.06 -17.38
CA LYS A 126 8.23 0.83 -16.79
C LYS A 126 8.56 0.45 -15.34
N ALA A 127 7.74 -0.41 -14.73
CA ALA A 127 7.89 -0.82 -13.35
C ALA A 127 9.19 -1.61 -13.12
N ASN A 128 9.66 -1.63 -11.88
CA ASN A 128 10.94 -2.26 -11.57
C ASN A 128 10.90 -3.79 -11.76
N ALA A 129 12.09 -4.39 -11.94
CA ALA A 129 12.22 -5.83 -12.18
C ALA A 129 11.63 -6.69 -11.04
N SER A 130 11.71 -6.22 -9.79
CA SER A 130 11.14 -6.97 -8.66
C SER A 130 9.62 -7.05 -8.71
N PHE A 131 8.94 -6.01 -9.21
CA PHE A 131 7.51 -6.03 -9.43
C PHE A 131 7.15 -7.00 -10.55
N HIS A 132 7.89 -7.02 -11.67
CA HIS A 132 7.64 -7.99 -12.75
C HIS A 132 7.84 -9.44 -12.29
N ILE A 133 8.89 -9.70 -11.51
CA ILE A 133 9.09 -11.00 -10.86
C ILE A 133 7.90 -11.32 -9.95
N GLY A 134 7.44 -10.34 -9.16
CA GLY A 134 6.28 -10.48 -8.31
C GLY A 134 5.00 -10.84 -9.08
N LEU A 135 4.73 -10.17 -10.20
CA LEU A 135 3.62 -10.49 -11.10
C LEU A 135 3.71 -11.92 -11.63
N SER A 136 4.91 -12.38 -12.01
CA SER A 136 5.12 -13.74 -12.53
C SER A 136 4.89 -14.82 -11.47
N GLN A 137 5.21 -14.53 -10.21
CA GLN A 137 5.04 -15.44 -9.07
C GLN A 137 3.62 -15.37 -8.47
N GLY A 138 2.89 -14.30 -8.76
CA GLY A 138 1.58 -13.99 -8.23
C GLY A 138 1.64 -13.07 -7.02
N ILE A 139 0.66 -12.16 -6.93
CA ILE A 139 0.49 -11.26 -5.78
C ILE A 139 -0.33 -11.97 -4.70
N ASP A 140 0.12 -11.90 -3.45
CA ASP A 140 -0.57 -12.54 -2.33
C ASP A 140 -1.72 -11.66 -1.83
N VAL A 141 -1.48 -10.36 -1.72
CA VAL A 141 -2.45 -9.42 -1.16
C VAL A 141 -2.50 -8.14 -1.98
N LEU A 142 -3.72 -7.71 -2.31
CA LEU A 142 -4.01 -6.38 -2.82
C LEU A 142 -4.79 -5.59 -1.78
N PHE A 143 -4.26 -4.44 -1.40
CA PHE A 143 -4.97 -3.40 -0.67
C PHE A 143 -5.35 -2.28 -1.62
N LEU A 144 -6.54 -1.72 -1.45
CA LEU A 144 -7.07 -0.66 -2.31
C LEU A 144 -7.87 0.37 -1.52
N ASP A 145 -7.79 1.65 -1.90
CA ASP A 145 -8.69 2.66 -1.32
C ASP A 145 -10.12 2.41 -1.80
N ASP A 146 -10.95 2.02 -0.85
CA ASP A 146 -12.33 1.59 -1.01
C ASP A 146 -13.33 2.73 -0.77
N GLU A 147 -12.86 3.97 -0.64
CA GLU A 147 -13.75 5.12 -0.45
C GLU A 147 -14.80 5.26 -1.54
N PHE A 148 -14.34 5.22 -2.79
CA PHE A 148 -15.08 5.60 -3.99
C PHE A 148 -15.44 4.39 -4.86
N LEU A 149 -15.30 3.18 -4.33
CA LEU A 149 -15.70 1.98 -5.06
C LEU A 149 -17.21 1.86 -5.07
N THR A 150 -17.71 1.41 -6.21
CA THR A 150 -19.13 1.18 -6.43
C THR A 150 -19.32 -0.20 -7.03
N GLU A 151 -20.56 -0.70 -7.02
CA GLU A 151 -20.93 -1.94 -7.71
C GLU A 151 -20.79 -1.85 -9.23
N ASN A 152 -20.67 -0.64 -9.79
CA ASN A 152 -20.39 -0.48 -11.21
C ASN A 152 -18.97 -0.94 -11.52
N LEU A 153 -18.83 -1.69 -12.61
CA LEU A 153 -17.53 -2.14 -13.09
C LEU A 153 -16.65 -0.94 -13.45
N ASN A 154 -15.49 -0.84 -12.82
CA ASN A 154 -14.42 0.05 -13.26
C ASN A 154 -13.44 -0.77 -14.11
N GLU A 155 -13.39 -0.51 -15.42
CA GLU A 155 -12.62 -1.32 -16.37
C GLU A 155 -11.11 -1.26 -16.11
N ASP A 156 -10.56 -0.08 -15.80
CA ASP A 156 -9.12 0.09 -15.55
C ASP A 156 -8.71 -0.68 -14.29
N LEU A 157 -9.51 -0.55 -13.22
CA LEU A 157 -9.32 -1.30 -11.99
C LEU A 157 -9.48 -2.81 -12.23
N TYR A 158 -10.49 -3.23 -12.99
CA TYR A 158 -10.71 -4.62 -13.34
C TYR A 158 -9.50 -5.20 -14.06
N GLN A 159 -9.01 -4.53 -15.10
CA GLN A 159 -7.85 -4.97 -15.88
C GLN A 159 -6.60 -5.07 -15.00
N PHE A 160 -6.39 -4.09 -14.13
CA PHE A 160 -5.25 -4.09 -13.21
C PHE A 160 -5.32 -5.27 -12.24
N VAL A 161 -6.45 -5.45 -11.56
CA VAL A 161 -6.63 -6.54 -10.58
C VAL A 161 -6.56 -7.90 -11.27
N HIS A 162 -7.12 -8.02 -12.48
CA HIS A 162 -7.05 -9.22 -13.30
C HIS A 162 -5.61 -9.54 -13.75
N LEU A 163 -4.75 -8.53 -13.95
CA LEU A 163 -3.32 -8.73 -14.19
C LEU A 163 -2.61 -9.22 -12.91
N LEU A 164 -2.88 -8.60 -11.76
CA LEU A 164 -2.25 -8.94 -10.48
C LEU A 164 -2.62 -10.36 -10.02
N LYS A 165 -3.86 -10.79 -10.29
CA LYS A 165 -4.46 -12.06 -9.82
C LYS A 165 -4.21 -12.31 -8.33
N PRO A 166 -4.57 -11.37 -7.45
CA PRO A 166 -4.23 -11.44 -6.04
C PRO A 166 -4.94 -12.62 -5.37
N LYS A 167 -4.29 -13.28 -4.39
CA LYS A 167 -4.98 -14.30 -3.58
C LYS A 167 -6.05 -13.67 -2.68
N ASN A 168 -5.73 -12.53 -2.08
CA ASN A 168 -6.62 -11.79 -1.20
C ASN A 168 -6.75 -10.33 -1.63
N ILE A 169 -7.94 -9.76 -1.45
CA ILE A 169 -8.24 -8.35 -1.76
C ILE A 169 -8.93 -7.75 -0.54
N TYR A 170 -8.40 -6.62 -0.06
CA TYR A 170 -8.92 -5.87 1.10
C TYR A 170 -9.06 -4.38 0.78
N GLY A 171 -10.14 -3.78 1.26
CA GLY A 171 -10.30 -2.33 1.30
C GLY A 171 -9.49 -1.74 2.45
N LEU A 172 -8.85 -0.60 2.20
CA LEU A 172 -8.07 0.12 3.20
C LEU A 172 -8.96 0.57 4.38
N GLN A 173 -10.13 1.12 4.10
CA GLN A 173 -11.13 1.59 5.06
C GLN A 173 -12.06 0.47 5.58
N GLN A 174 -11.78 -0.79 5.23
CA GLN A 174 -12.54 -1.97 5.67
C GLN A 174 -14.04 -1.93 5.30
N LYS A 175 -14.41 -1.22 4.24
CA LYS A 175 -15.76 -1.26 3.68
C LYS A 175 -15.99 -2.57 2.93
N GLU A 176 -17.26 -2.88 2.70
CA GLU A 176 -17.63 -4.00 1.84
C GLU A 176 -17.17 -3.72 0.41
N LEU A 177 -16.46 -4.69 -0.16
CA LEU A 177 -15.93 -4.59 -1.52
C LEU A 177 -16.94 -5.12 -2.54
N PRO A 178 -17.04 -4.51 -3.74
CA PRO A 178 -17.94 -4.98 -4.78
C PRO A 178 -17.72 -6.44 -5.15
N ASN A 179 -18.81 -7.17 -5.41
CA ASN A 179 -18.74 -8.61 -5.72
C ASN A 179 -17.91 -8.91 -6.96
N TRP A 180 -17.99 -8.03 -7.97
CA TRP A 180 -17.20 -8.17 -9.20
C TRP A 180 -15.68 -8.16 -8.89
N LEU A 181 -15.25 -7.35 -7.93
CA LEU A 181 -13.84 -7.23 -7.53
C LEU A 181 -13.40 -8.47 -6.74
N LEU A 182 -14.25 -8.94 -5.83
CA LEU A 182 -13.99 -10.15 -5.06
C LEU A 182 -13.89 -11.41 -5.93
N SER A 183 -14.62 -11.45 -7.05
CA SER A 183 -14.56 -12.56 -8.00
C SER A 183 -13.22 -12.66 -8.77
N LEU A 184 -12.41 -11.60 -8.75
CA LEU A 184 -11.08 -11.56 -9.37
C LEU A 184 -9.96 -12.15 -8.50
N ARG A 185 -10.27 -12.52 -7.25
CA ARG A 185 -9.34 -13.27 -6.41
C ARG A 185 -8.93 -14.55 -7.13
N ARG A 186 -7.68 -14.96 -6.97
CA ARG A 186 -7.21 -16.25 -7.47
C ARG A 186 -7.87 -17.39 -6.69
N CYS A 187 -9.06 -17.79 -7.12
CA CYS A 187 -9.90 -18.80 -6.46
C CYS A 187 -9.47 -20.25 -6.73
N LYS A 188 -8.36 -20.50 -7.44
CA LYS A 188 -7.85 -21.86 -7.67
C LYS A 188 -6.34 -21.92 -7.53
N ASP A 189 -5.91 -22.85 -6.70
CA ASP A 189 -4.57 -23.42 -6.78
C ASP A 189 -4.49 -24.13 -8.14
N ILE A 190 -3.73 -23.56 -9.09
CA ILE A 190 -3.58 -24.14 -10.44
C ILE A 190 -2.83 -25.49 -10.39
N TYR A 191 -2.34 -25.86 -9.20
CA TYR A 191 -1.73 -27.16 -8.89
C TYR A 191 -2.65 -28.13 -8.14
N ALA A 192 -3.90 -27.75 -7.86
CA ALA A 192 -4.91 -28.72 -7.42
C ALA A 192 -5.21 -29.66 -8.61
N ARG A 193 -4.47 -30.76 -8.68
CA ARG A 193 -4.75 -31.85 -9.62
C ARG A 193 -6.16 -32.41 -9.33
N PRO A 194 -6.89 -32.82 -10.38
CA PRO A 194 -8.20 -33.46 -10.23
C PRO A 194 -8.13 -34.75 -9.40
#